data_AF-O93523-F1
#
_entry.id   AF-O93523-F1
#
_cell.length_a   1.000
_cell.length_b   1.000
_cell.length_c   1.000
_cell.angle_alpha   90.00
_cell.angle_beta   90.00
_cell.angle_gamma   90.00
#
_symmetry.space_group_name_H-M   'P 1'
#
loop_
_entity.id
_entity.type
_entity.pdbx_description
1 polymer ?
#
loop_
_entity_poly.entity_id
_entity_poly.type
_entity_poly.pdbx_seq_one_letter_code
_entity_poly.pdbx_strand_id
1 'polypeptide(L)'
;MIEVLLVTICLAAFPYQGSSIILESGNVNDYEVVYPRKVTALPKGAVQPKYEDAMQYEFKVNGEPVVLHLEKNKGLFSKDYSETHYSPDGREITTYPAVEDHCYYHGRIENDADSTASISACNGLKGHFKLQRETYFIEPLKLSNSEAHAVFKYENVEKEDEAPKMCGVTQNWKSYEPIKKASQLVVTAEQQKYNPFRYVELFIVVDQGMVTKNNGDLDKIKARMYELANIVNEILRYLYMHAALVGLEIWSNGDKITVKPDVDYTLNSFAEWRKTDLLTRKKHDNAQLLTAIDFNGPTIGYAYIGSMCHPKRSVAIVEDYSPINLVVAVIMAHEMGHNLGIHHDTDFCSCGDYPCIMGPTISNEPSKFFSNCSYIQCWDFIMKENPQCILNEPLGTDIVSPPVCGNELLEVGEECDCGTPENCQNECCDAATCKLKSGSQCGHGDCCEQCKFSKSGTECRASMSECDPAEHCTGQSSECPADVFHKNGQPCLDNYGYCYNGNCPIMYHQCYALFGADVYEAEDSCFKDNQKGNYYGYCRKENGKKIPCAPEDVKCGRLYCKDNSPGQNNPCKMFYSNDDEHKGMVLPGTKCADGKVCSNGHCVDVATAY
;
A
#
# COMPACT_ATOMS: atom_id res chain seq x y z
N MET A 1 -77.61 18.95 38.09
CA MET A 1 -77.73 17.52 37.74
C MET A 1 -77.28 17.44 36.28
N ILE A 2 -75.98 17.46 35.97
CA ILE A 2 -74.99 16.35 36.04
C ILE A 2 -75.56 15.17 35.23
N GLU A 3 -75.05 14.79 34.06
CA GLU A 3 -73.65 14.44 33.76
C GLU A 3 -73.41 14.47 32.23
N VAL A 4 -72.27 15.04 31.80
CA VAL A 4 -71.77 15.04 30.42
C VAL A 4 -70.83 13.85 30.24
N LEU A 5 -71.10 12.97 29.29
CA LEU A 5 -70.22 11.86 28.90
C LEU A 5 -69.06 12.42 28.05
N LEU A 6 -67.84 12.34 28.58
CA LEU A 6 -66.59 12.56 27.83
C LEU A 6 -66.13 11.22 27.25
N VAL A 7 -65.98 11.15 25.93
CA VAL A 7 -65.37 10.03 25.21
C VAL A 7 -63.86 10.27 25.14
N THR A 8 -63.09 9.50 25.89
CA THR A 8 -61.63 9.46 25.83
C THR A 8 -61.20 8.51 24.70
N ILE A 9 -60.59 9.06 23.65
CA ILE A 9 -59.96 8.28 22.57
C ILE A 9 -58.57 7.85 23.06
N CYS A 10 -58.39 6.57 23.37
CA CYS A 10 -57.07 5.96 23.55
C CYS A 10 -56.45 5.71 22.17
N LEU A 11 -55.47 6.55 21.80
CA LEU A 11 -54.51 6.21 20.75
C LEU A 11 -53.59 5.10 21.27
N ALA A 12 -53.89 3.86 20.89
CA ALA A 12 -52.94 2.77 20.99
C ALA A 12 -51.85 2.99 19.94
N ALA A 13 -50.67 3.41 20.39
CA ALA A 13 -49.45 3.35 19.61
C ALA A 13 -49.12 1.86 19.39
N PHE A 14 -49.44 1.35 18.20
CA PHE A 14 -48.84 0.10 17.72
C PHE A 14 -47.33 0.35 17.55
N PRO A 15 -46.44 -0.43 18.19
CA PRO A 15 -45.06 -0.44 17.77
C PRO A 15 -45.06 -0.97 16.33
N TYR A 16 -44.56 -0.17 15.40
CA TYR A 16 -44.23 -0.66 14.07
C TYR A 16 -43.24 -1.82 14.27
N GLN A 17 -43.70 -3.07 14.11
CA GLN A 17 -42.82 -4.17 13.75
C GLN A 17 -42.27 -3.83 12.37
N GLY A 18 -41.15 -3.10 12.34
CA GLY A 18 -40.38 -2.90 11.13
C GLY A 18 -39.89 -4.28 10.67
N SER A 19 -40.42 -4.74 9.54
CA SER A 19 -39.83 -5.84 8.79
C SER A 19 -38.33 -5.56 8.67
N SER A 20 -37.48 -6.46 9.18
CA SER A 20 -36.03 -6.33 9.10
C SER A 20 -35.62 -6.23 7.63
N ILE A 21 -35.32 -5.01 7.18
CA ILE A 21 -34.74 -4.80 5.85
C ILE A 21 -33.30 -5.32 5.96
N ILE A 22 -32.96 -6.34 5.17
CA ILE A 22 -31.58 -6.84 5.11
C ILE A 22 -30.75 -5.78 4.41
N LEU A 23 -29.87 -5.15 5.18
CA LEU A 23 -28.90 -4.17 4.73
C LEU A 23 -27.75 -4.87 3.99
N GLU A 24 -27.03 -4.16 3.12
CA GLU A 24 -25.85 -4.75 2.45
C GLU A 24 -24.75 -5.10 3.45
N SER A 25 -24.68 -4.35 4.56
CA SER A 25 -23.82 -4.62 5.70
C SER A 25 -24.26 -5.83 6.56
N GLY A 26 -25.29 -6.56 6.15
CA GLY A 26 -25.82 -7.74 6.83
C GLY A 26 -27.07 -7.46 7.65
N ASN A 27 -27.32 -8.28 8.66
CA ASN A 27 -28.43 -8.05 9.59
C ASN A 27 -28.05 -7.00 10.63
N VAL A 28 -28.80 -5.90 10.68
CA VAL A 28 -28.58 -4.81 11.63
C VAL A 28 -29.80 -4.70 12.54
N ASN A 29 -29.57 -4.82 13.85
CA ASN A 29 -30.60 -4.83 14.89
C ASN A 29 -31.26 -3.47 15.09
N ASP A 30 -30.51 -2.39 14.91
CA ASP A 30 -30.98 -1.02 15.11
C ASP A 30 -30.27 -0.03 14.19
N TYR A 31 -31.05 0.84 13.55
CA TYR A 31 -30.56 1.88 12.65
C TYR A 31 -31.53 3.07 12.61
N GLU A 32 -30.98 4.27 12.47
CA GLU A 32 -31.74 5.49 12.22
C GLU A 32 -31.95 5.68 10.71
N VAL A 33 -33.17 6.03 10.30
CA VAL A 33 -33.45 6.39 8.90
C VAL A 33 -33.20 7.88 8.70
N VAL A 34 -32.19 8.21 7.90
CA VAL A 34 -31.80 9.59 7.60
C VAL A 34 -32.00 9.93 6.12
N TYR A 35 -32.03 11.22 5.83
CA TYR A 35 -32.21 11.76 4.46
C TYR A 35 -31.11 12.78 4.18
N PRO A 36 -29.90 12.34 3.78
CA PRO A 36 -28.79 13.22 3.49
C PRO A 36 -29.14 14.20 2.38
N ARG A 37 -29.01 15.50 2.63
CA ARG A 37 -29.25 16.55 1.64
C ARG A 37 -27.94 17.20 1.25
N LYS A 38 -27.67 17.26 -0.05
CA LYS A 38 -26.50 17.97 -0.56
C LYS A 38 -26.67 19.48 -0.33
N VAL A 39 -25.78 20.08 0.45
CA VAL A 39 -25.72 21.52 0.67
C VAL A 39 -25.01 22.14 -0.54
N THR A 40 -25.74 22.87 -1.38
CA THR A 40 -25.19 23.42 -2.63
C THR A 40 -24.38 24.68 -2.35
N ALA A 41 -23.05 24.63 -2.56
CA ALA A 41 -22.19 25.80 -2.38
C ALA A 41 -22.08 26.72 -3.62
N LEU A 42 -22.58 26.29 -4.80
CA LEU A 42 -22.28 26.95 -6.08
C LEU A 42 -23.52 27.53 -6.82
N PRO A 43 -23.36 28.65 -7.56
CA PRO A 43 -24.47 29.30 -8.30
C PRO A 43 -25.04 28.41 -9.41
N LYS A 44 -26.37 28.42 -9.58
CA LYS A 44 -27.06 27.78 -10.72
C LYS A 44 -26.50 28.30 -12.06
N GLY A 45 -25.79 27.46 -12.82
CA GLY A 45 -25.36 27.77 -14.19
C GLY A 45 -23.98 27.27 -14.62
N ALA A 46 -23.14 26.74 -13.71
CA ALA A 46 -21.89 26.09 -14.09
C ALA A 46 -22.14 24.68 -14.64
N VAL A 47 -21.45 24.28 -15.71
CA VAL A 47 -21.39 22.88 -16.15
C VAL A 47 -20.61 22.12 -15.08
N GLN A 48 -21.30 21.32 -14.27
CA GLN A 48 -20.69 20.57 -13.17
C GLN A 48 -20.35 19.14 -13.63
N PRO A 49 -19.18 18.60 -13.24
CA PRO A 49 -18.91 17.16 -13.38
C PRO A 49 -19.98 16.36 -12.62
N LYS A 50 -20.17 15.08 -12.96
CA LYS A 50 -21.21 14.26 -12.30
C LYS A 50 -20.96 14.19 -10.80
N TYR A 51 -19.69 14.13 -10.41
CA TYR A 51 -19.25 14.18 -9.02
C TYR A 51 -18.33 15.37 -8.78
N GLU A 52 -18.77 16.29 -7.92
CA GLU A 52 -18.01 17.47 -7.51
C GLU A 52 -16.77 17.08 -6.69
N ASP A 53 -15.75 17.93 -6.72
CA ASP A 53 -14.49 17.70 -6.02
C ASP A 53 -14.59 17.87 -4.51
N ALA A 54 -15.40 18.83 -4.09
CA ALA A 54 -15.82 18.99 -2.72
C ALA A 54 -17.35 19.01 -2.66
N MET A 55 -17.93 18.34 -1.68
CA MET A 55 -19.37 18.33 -1.45
C MET A 55 -19.69 18.33 0.03
N GLN A 56 -20.84 18.89 0.37
CA GLN A 56 -21.33 18.91 1.75
C GLN A 56 -22.69 18.21 1.80
N TYR A 57 -22.90 17.37 2.80
CA TYR A 57 -24.18 16.74 3.07
C TYR A 57 -24.64 17.05 4.49
N GLU A 58 -25.88 17.52 4.64
CA GLU A 58 -26.52 17.69 5.94
C GLU A 58 -27.51 16.56 6.21
N PHE A 59 -27.51 16.03 7.43
CA PHE A 59 -28.52 15.13 7.97
C PHE A 59 -28.54 15.23 9.50
N LYS A 60 -29.40 14.45 10.15
CA LYS A 60 -29.45 14.36 11.61
C LYS A 60 -29.05 12.96 12.05
N VAL A 61 -28.27 12.88 13.12
CA VAL A 61 -27.94 11.64 13.82
C VAL A 61 -28.31 11.85 15.29
N ASN A 62 -29.15 10.99 15.85
CA ASN A 62 -29.70 11.13 17.20
C ASN A 62 -30.36 12.50 17.46
N GLY A 63 -30.95 13.09 16.41
CA GLY A 63 -31.58 14.41 16.46
C GLY A 63 -30.63 15.62 16.32
N GLU A 64 -29.32 15.42 16.43
CA GLU A 64 -28.31 16.47 16.27
C GLU A 64 -27.93 16.67 14.79
N PRO A 65 -27.77 17.91 14.31
CA PRO A 65 -27.36 18.18 12.94
C PRO A 65 -25.91 17.76 12.71
N VAL A 66 -25.69 17.01 11.63
CA VAL A 66 -24.37 16.60 11.15
C VAL A 66 -24.19 17.19 9.75
N VAL A 67 -23.11 17.93 9.56
CA VAL A 67 -22.68 18.44 8.25
C VAL A 67 -21.40 17.74 7.88
N LEU A 68 -21.48 16.89 6.86
CA LEU A 68 -20.38 16.07 6.37
C LEU A 68 -19.70 16.77 5.20
N HIS A 69 -18.46 17.24 5.42
CA HIS A 69 -17.59 17.79 4.39
C HIS A 69 -16.81 16.66 3.74
N LEU A 70 -16.97 16.50 2.43
CA LEU A 70 -16.36 15.44 1.65
C LEU A 70 -15.46 16.03 0.56
N GLU A 71 -14.26 15.51 0.45
CA GLU A 71 -13.26 15.82 -0.56
C GLU A 71 -12.92 14.57 -1.34
N LYS A 72 -12.94 14.67 -2.67
CA LYS A 72 -12.72 13.53 -3.56
C LYS A 72 -11.31 12.99 -3.33
N ASN A 73 -11.17 11.67 -3.13
CA ASN A 73 -9.86 11.04 -2.99
C ASN A 73 -9.21 10.87 -4.37
N LYS A 74 -8.60 11.93 -4.86
CA LYS A 74 -8.06 12.03 -6.22
C LYS A 74 -6.87 11.11 -6.50
N GLY A 75 -6.04 10.88 -5.49
CA GLY A 75 -4.96 9.89 -5.56
C GLY A 75 -5.41 8.43 -5.45
N LEU A 76 -6.72 8.13 -5.44
CA LEU A 76 -7.21 6.76 -5.30
C LEU A 76 -6.84 5.87 -6.48
N PHE A 77 -6.84 6.39 -7.71
CA PHE A 77 -6.54 5.63 -8.92
C PHE A 77 -5.36 6.22 -9.66
N SER A 78 -4.47 5.39 -10.20
CA SER A 78 -3.47 5.85 -11.17
C SER A 78 -4.09 6.04 -12.57
N LYS A 79 -3.42 6.82 -13.42
CA LYS A 79 -3.82 7.05 -14.82
C LYS A 79 -3.86 5.78 -15.63
N ASP A 80 -2.91 4.90 -15.38
CA ASP A 80 -2.79 3.62 -16.08
C ASP A 80 -3.64 2.53 -15.40
N TYR A 81 -4.56 2.92 -14.50
CA TYR A 81 -5.46 2.00 -13.81
C TYR A 81 -6.18 1.08 -14.81
N SER A 82 -6.07 -0.21 -14.52
CA SER A 82 -6.58 -1.27 -15.39
C SER A 82 -7.41 -2.27 -14.62
N GLU A 83 -8.57 -2.62 -15.15
CA GLU A 83 -9.43 -3.69 -14.67
C GLU A 83 -9.29 -4.91 -15.58
N THR A 84 -8.97 -6.09 -15.04
CA THR A 84 -8.88 -7.33 -15.80
C THR A 84 -9.90 -8.35 -15.29
N HIS A 85 -10.67 -8.94 -16.21
CA HIS A 85 -11.58 -10.06 -15.95
C HIS A 85 -11.50 -11.07 -17.10
N TYR A 86 -12.21 -12.20 -17.01
CA TYR A 86 -12.10 -13.30 -17.96
C TYR A 86 -13.47 -13.66 -18.54
N SER A 87 -13.56 -13.81 -19.86
CA SER A 87 -14.76 -14.29 -20.52
C SER A 87 -15.04 -15.77 -20.18
N PRO A 88 -16.26 -16.28 -20.44
CA PRO A 88 -16.61 -17.69 -20.19
C PRO A 88 -15.71 -18.72 -20.89
N ASP A 89 -15.04 -18.33 -21.99
CA ASP A 89 -14.06 -19.16 -22.72
C ASP A 89 -12.61 -18.97 -22.24
N GLY A 90 -12.40 -18.21 -21.16
CA GLY A 90 -11.11 -18.01 -20.51
C GLY A 90 -10.21 -16.93 -21.10
N ARG A 91 -10.68 -16.14 -22.08
CA ARG A 91 -9.90 -15.02 -22.62
C ARG A 91 -9.83 -13.87 -21.62
N GLU A 92 -8.65 -13.29 -21.50
CA GLU A 92 -8.40 -12.09 -20.70
C GLU A 92 -9.04 -10.87 -21.35
N ILE A 93 -9.79 -10.10 -20.57
CA ILE A 93 -10.41 -8.84 -20.95
C ILE A 93 -9.90 -7.76 -19.98
N THR A 94 -8.98 -6.94 -20.47
CA THR A 94 -8.48 -5.77 -19.74
C THR A 94 -9.15 -4.50 -20.27
N THR A 95 -9.69 -3.71 -19.36
CA THR A 95 -10.31 -2.41 -19.64
C THR A 95 -9.63 -1.31 -18.84
N TYR A 96 -9.61 -0.10 -19.40
CA TYR A 96 -9.06 1.10 -18.77
C TYR A 96 -10.22 2.09 -18.54
N PRO A 97 -10.98 1.93 -17.45
CA PRO A 97 -12.12 2.80 -17.17
C PRO A 97 -11.66 4.24 -16.95
N ALA A 98 -12.50 5.20 -17.33
CA ALA A 98 -12.28 6.59 -16.95
C ALA A 98 -12.55 6.72 -15.44
N VAL A 99 -11.50 6.90 -14.65
CA VAL A 99 -11.58 7.04 -13.18
C VAL A 99 -11.60 8.51 -12.74
N GLU A 100 -11.57 9.45 -13.68
CA GLU A 100 -11.50 10.90 -13.41
C GLU A 100 -12.71 11.43 -12.60
N ASP A 101 -13.90 10.97 -12.97
CA ASP A 101 -15.18 11.37 -12.38
C ASP A 101 -15.69 10.24 -11.47
N HIS A 102 -14.81 9.76 -10.58
CA HIS A 102 -15.19 8.80 -9.55
C HIS A 102 -15.89 9.49 -8.38
N CYS A 103 -16.43 8.66 -7.49
CA CYS A 103 -17.35 9.07 -6.43
C CYS A 103 -16.89 8.63 -5.02
N TYR A 104 -15.59 8.41 -4.84
CA TYR A 104 -14.97 8.07 -3.56
C TYR A 104 -14.34 9.29 -2.90
N TYR A 105 -14.69 9.49 -1.63
CA TYR A 105 -14.37 10.69 -0.86
C TYR A 105 -13.75 10.32 0.48
N HIS A 106 -12.86 11.18 0.96
CA HIS A 106 -12.55 11.31 2.39
C HIS A 106 -13.26 12.54 2.94
N GLY A 107 -13.35 12.68 4.25
CA GLY A 107 -14.05 13.82 4.80
C GLY A 107 -13.98 13.97 6.31
N ARG A 108 -14.69 14.99 6.80
CA ARG A 108 -14.81 15.34 8.21
C ARG A 108 -16.19 15.91 8.49
N ILE A 109 -16.57 15.94 9.75
CA ILE A 109 -17.78 16.58 10.25
C ILE A 109 -17.44 18.01 10.65
N GLU A 110 -18.29 18.95 10.24
CA GLU A 110 -18.15 20.36 10.61
C GLU A 110 -18.08 20.52 12.14
N ASN A 111 -17.10 21.30 12.62
CA ASN A 111 -16.86 21.54 14.04
C ASN A 111 -16.46 20.32 14.90
N ASP A 112 -16.10 19.18 14.29
CA ASP A 112 -15.50 18.04 15.00
C ASP A 112 -14.09 17.76 14.45
N ALA A 113 -13.07 18.23 15.16
CA ALA A 113 -11.67 18.13 14.73
C ALA A 113 -11.14 16.68 14.71
N ASP A 114 -11.74 15.78 15.50
CA ASP A 114 -11.33 14.38 15.61
C ASP A 114 -12.14 13.47 14.66
N SER A 115 -13.06 14.05 13.88
CA SER A 115 -13.89 13.34 12.93
C SER A 115 -13.13 12.95 11.67
N THR A 116 -13.52 11.81 11.10
CA THR A 116 -13.06 11.36 9.78
C THR A 116 -14.21 10.69 9.06
N ALA A 117 -14.15 10.62 7.74
CA ALA A 117 -15.12 9.94 6.92
C ALA A 117 -14.46 9.34 5.69
N SER A 118 -14.97 8.17 5.27
CA SER A 118 -14.63 7.56 3.99
C SER A 118 -15.92 7.05 3.36
N ILE A 119 -16.30 7.69 2.26
CA ILE A 119 -17.65 7.65 1.70
C ILE A 119 -17.58 7.44 0.18
N SER A 120 -18.36 6.47 -0.29
CA SER A 120 -18.81 6.35 -1.68
C SER A 120 -20.10 7.14 -1.84
N ALA A 121 -20.14 8.04 -2.82
CA ALA A 121 -21.33 8.78 -3.23
C ALA A 121 -21.92 8.21 -4.55
N CYS A 122 -21.48 7.02 -4.98
CA CYS A 122 -21.75 6.49 -6.32
C CYS A 122 -23.22 6.17 -6.56
N ASN A 123 -23.91 5.63 -5.55
CA ASN A 123 -25.31 5.21 -5.60
C ASN A 123 -26.03 5.60 -4.29
N GLY A 124 -25.86 6.86 -3.86
CA GLY A 124 -26.17 7.30 -2.49
C GLY A 124 -24.92 7.25 -1.61
N LEU A 125 -25.02 7.76 -0.38
CA LEU A 125 -23.90 7.79 0.56
C LEU A 125 -23.74 6.40 1.19
N LYS A 126 -22.59 5.77 0.94
CA LYS A 126 -22.22 4.49 1.53
C LYS A 126 -20.83 4.59 2.14
N GLY A 127 -20.65 4.13 3.36
CA GLY A 127 -19.34 4.10 4.00
C GLY A 127 -19.45 4.32 5.50
N HIS A 128 -18.50 5.05 6.07
CA HIS A 128 -18.48 5.31 7.50
C HIS A 128 -17.93 6.70 7.83
N PHE A 129 -18.34 7.22 8.97
CA PHE A 129 -17.85 8.47 9.53
C PHE A 129 -17.73 8.38 11.05
N LYS A 130 -16.87 9.21 11.63
CA LYS A 130 -16.64 9.28 13.07
C LYS A 130 -17.24 10.57 13.60
N LEU A 131 -18.18 10.46 14.54
CA LEU A 131 -18.84 11.58 15.21
C LEU A 131 -18.63 11.43 16.72
N GLN A 132 -18.05 12.43 17.37
CA GLN A 132 -17.85 12.42 18.84
C GLN A 132 -17.16 11.13 19.35
N ARG A 133 -16.13 10.67 18.64
CA ARG A 133 -15.34 9.45 18.91
C ARG A 133 -16.03 8.12 18.60
N GLU A 134 -17.29 8.12 18.20
CA GLU A 134 -18.02 6.91 17.81
C GLU A 134 -18.04 6.77 16.28
N THR A 135 -17.92 5.54 15.79
CA THR A 135 -17.99 5.23 14.36
C THR A 135 -19.42 4.85 13.96
N TYR A 136 -19.95 5.59 13.00
CA TYR A 136 -21.24 5.36 12.37
C TYR A 136 -21.03 4.89 10.92
N PHE A 137 -21.88 3.97 10.49
CA PHE A 137 -21.98 3.50 9.12
C PHE A 137 -23.20 4.14 8.48
N ILE A 138 -23.09 4.43 7.19
CA ILE A 138 -24.21 4.91 6.38
C ILE A 138 -24.31 4.04 5.14
N GLU A 139 -25.52 3.62 4.77
CA GLU A 139 -25.79 3.01 3.47
C GLU A 139 -27.21 3.31 2.96
N PRO A 140 -27.42 3.34 1.62
CA PRO A 140 -28.74 3.57 1.03
C PRO A 140 -29.73 2.45 1.38
N LEU A 141 -30.96 2.81 1.74
CA LEU A 141 -32.03 1.83 1.88
C LEU A 141 -32.55 1.43 0.51
N LYS A 142 -32.61 0.12 0.22
CA LYS A 142 -33.16 -0.44 -1.04
C LYS A 142 -34.70 -0.38 -1.10
N LEU A 143 -35.28 0.78 -0.79
CA LEU A 143 -36.70 1.07 -0.94
C LEU A 143 -36.91 1.81 -2.26
N SER A 144 -37.86 1.37 -3.09
CA SER A 144 -38.12 1.96 -4.40
C SER A 144 -38.37 3.48 -4.30
N ASN A 145 -37.55 4.27 -5.01
CA ASN A 145 -37.59 5.74 -5.09
C ASN A 145 -37.35 6.50 -3.77
N SER A 146 -36.63 5.92 -2.81
CA SER A 146 -36.28 6.63 -1.57
C SER A 146 -34.84 7.15 -1.60
N GLU A 147 -34.65 8.41 -1.20
CA GLU A 147 -33.33 8.99 -0.87
C GLU A 147 -32.92 8.65 0.58
N ALA A 148 -33.62 7.72 1.22
CA ALA A 148 -33.39 7.33 2.59
C ALA A 148 -32.13 6.46 2.74
N HIS A 149 -31.43 6.67 3.85
CA HIS A 149 -30.25 5.93 4.23
C HIS A 149 -30.44 5.37 5.64
N ALA A 150 -29.81 4.24 5.92
CA ALA A 150 -29.67 3.72 7.28
C ALA A 150 -28.37 4.26 7.87
N VAL A 151 -28.43 4.81 9.08
CA VAL A 151 -27.26 5.15 9.90
C VAL A 151 -27.26 4.27 11.14
N PHE A 152 -26.15 3.57 11.38
CA PHE A 152 -26.05 2.62 12.48
C PHE A 152 -24.63 2.53 13.01
N LYS A 153 -24.46 1.97 14.22
CA LYS A 153 -23.16 1.70 14.83
C LYS A 153 -22.75 0.24 14.60
N TYR A 154 -21.46 -0.04 14.71
CA TYR A 154 -20.94 -1.41 14.56
C TYR A 154 -21.58 -2.39 15.56
N GLU A 155 -21.83 -1.94 16.79
CA GLU A 155 -22.46 -2.74 17.85
C GLU A 155 -23.86 -3.26 17.49
N ASN A 156 -24.55 -2.61 16.55
CA ASN A 156 -25.89 -2.98 16.12
C ASN A 156 -25.89 -4.07 15.03
N VAL A 157 -24.74 -4.40 14.45
CA VAL A 157 -24.64 -5.44 13.42
C VAL A 157 -24.66 -6.80 14.12
N GLU A 158 -25.56 -7.71 13.71
CA GLU A 158 -25.56 -9.08 14.21
C GLU A 158 -24.23 -9.75 13.87
N LYS A 159 -23.54 -10.22 14.91
CA LYS A 159 -22.29 -10.96 14.79
C LYS A 159 -22.61 -12.43 15.03
N GLU A 160 -22.09 -13.31 14.19
CA GLU A 160 -22.09 -14.73 14.53
C GLU A 160 -21.13 -14.92 15.72
N ASP A 161 -21.55 -15.71 16.72
CA ASP A 161 -20.72 -16.04 17.89
C ASP A 161 -19.53 -16.91 17.46
N GLU A 162 -18.51 -16.28 16.89
CA GLU A 162 -17.28 -16.92 16.44
C GLU A 162 -16.12 -16.64 17.41
N ALA A 163 -15.16 -17.57 17.43
CA ALA A 163 -13.92 -17.37 18.16
C ALA A 163 -13.16 -16.14 17.61
N PRO A 164 -12.39 -15.42 18.45
CA PRO A 164 -11.62 -14.26 17.99
C PRO A 164 -10.76 -14.60 16.78
N LYS A 165 -11.01 -13.91 15.67
CA LYS A 165 -10.20 -14.05 14.45
C LYS A 165 -8.89 -13.28 14.59
N MET A 166 -7.85 -13.74 13.92
CA MET A 166 -6.48 -13.26 14.09
C MET A 166 -5.71 -13.23 12.77
N CYS A 167 -4.58 -12.53 12.77
CA CYS A 167 -3.60 -12.62 11.70
C CYS A 167 -2.85 -13.98 11.78
N GLY A 168 -2.55 -14.58 10.63
CA GLY A 168 -1.79 -15.82 10.55
C GLY A 168 -0.30 -15.66 10.87
N VAL A 169 0.22 -14.43 10.89
CA VAL A 169 1.64 -14.13 11.06
C VAL A 169 2.12 -14.50 12.47
N THR A 170 2.84 -15.61 12.58
CA THR A 170 3.48 -16.02 13.84
C THR A 170 4.76 -15.24 14.07
N GLN A 171 4.86 -14.54 15.18
CA GLN A 171 6.11 -13.88 15.57
C GLN A 171 6.97 -14.79 16.42
N ASN A 172 8.11 -15.22 15.86
CA ASN A 172 9.22 -15.61 16.70
C ASN A 172 9.80 -14.33 17.31
N TRP A 173 9.48 -14.05 18.57
CA TRP A 173 10.11 -12.96 19.31
C TRP A 173 11.63 -13.17 19.24
N LYS A 174 12.31 -12.39 18.40
CA LYS A 174 13.73 -12.14 18.60
C LYS A 174 13.75 -10.86 19.40
N SER A 175 14.22 -10.95 20.65
CA SER A 175 14.54 -9.78 21.45
C SER A 175 15.28 -8.79 20.55
N TYR A 176 14.74 -7.59 20.38
CA TYR A 176 15.55 -6.48 19.91
C TYR A 176 16.73 -6.37 20.89
N GLU A 177 17.90 -6.86 20.49
CA GLU A 177 19.13 -6.44 21.15
C GLU A 177 19.22 -4.92 20.97
N PRO A 178 19.54 -4.15 22.02
CA PRO A 178 19.72 -2.72 21.88
C PRO A 178 20.81 -2.52 20.83
N ILE A 179 20.45 -1.91 19.70
CA ILE A 179 21.36 -1.62 18.61
C ILE A 179 22.54 -0.86 19.20
N LYS A 180 23.69 -1.53 19.34
CA LYS A 180 24.98 -0.88 19.53
C LYS A 180 25.13 0.04 18.32
N LYS A 181 25.17 1.35 18.59
CA LYS A 181 25.51 2.46 17.67
C LYS A 181 26.31 1.96 16.45
N ALA A 182 25.60 1.57 15.39
CA ALA A 182 26.20 1.47 14.08
C ALA A 182 26.32 2.91 13.58
N SER A 183 27.53 3.22 13.14
CA SER A 183 28.02 4.53 12.72
C SER A 183 27.04 5.30 11.84
N GLN A 184 26.73 6.52 12.29
CA GLN A 184 26.54 7.73 11.50
C GLN A 184 26.45 7.53 9.98
N LEU A 185 25.28 7.11 9.48
CA LEU A 185 24.78 7.62 8.22
C LEU A 185 23.92 8.81 8.61
N VAL A 186 24.58 9.97 8.66
CA VAL A 186 23.87 11.25 8.68
C VAL A 186 23.18 11.33 7.32
N VAL A 187 21.90 10.96 7.28
CA VAL A 187 21.01 11.48 6.26
C VAL A 187 21.07 12.99 6.46
N THR A 188 21.70 13.69 5.51
CA THR A 188 21.81 15.13 5.56
C THR A 188 20.40 15.71 5.57
N ALA A 189 20.19 16.80 6.30
CA ALA A 189 18.92 17.53 6.36
C ALA A 189 18.43 18.00 4.96
N GLU A 190 19.20 17.79 3.90
CA GLU A 190 18.86 18.03 2.50
C GLU A 190 17.97 16.93 1.90
N GLN A 191 18.08 15.66 2.32
CA GLN A 191 17.26 14.56 1.77
C GLN A 191 15.84 14.47 2.35
N GLN A 192 15.55 15.21 3.43
CA GLN A 192 14.22 15.25 4.06
C GLN A 192 13.33 16.41 3.55
N LYS A 193 13.80 17.19 2.56
CA LYS A 193 13.28 18.54 2.36
C LYS A 193 12.16 18.71 1.33
N TYR A 194 11.83 17.71 0.51
CA TYR A 194 10.93 17.95 -0.64
C TYR A 194 9.66 17.09 -0.78
N ASN A 195 9.50 15.92 -0.14
CA ASN A 195 8.18 15.31 0.09
C ASN A 195 8.28 14.26 1.23
N PRO A 196 7.55 14.40 2.36
CA PRO A 196 7.61 13.42 3.44
C PRO A 196 6.86 12.11 3.11
N PHE A 197 6.00 12.12 2.09
CA PHE A 197 5.14 10.97 1.79
C PHE A 197 5.87 9.85 1.05
N ARG A 198 5.32 8.64 1.17
CA ARG A 198 5.61 7.49 0.31
C ARG A 198 4.36 7.06 -0.43
N TYR A 199 4.52 6.43 -1.58
CA TYR A 199 3.41 6.03 -2.44
C TYR A 199 3.45 4.53 -2.63
N VAL A 200 2.34 3.84 -2.36
CA VAL A 200 2.19 2.41 -2.60
C VAL A 200 1.27 2.22 -3.79
N GLU A 201 1.84 1.82 -4.92
CA GLU A 201 1.10 1.37 -6.10
C GLU A 201 0.46 0.00 -5.81
N LEU A 202 -0.80 0.02 -5.34
CA LEU A 202 -1.55 -1.15 -4.89
C LEU A 202 -2.25 -1.84 -6.06
N PHE A 203 -2.07 -3.15 -6.16
CA PHE A 203 -2.83 -4.02 -7.06
C PHE A 203 -3.73 -4.98 -6.26
N ILE A 204 -5.03 -5.03 -6.59
CA ILE A 204 -5.97 -5.93 -5.91
C ILE A 204 -6.33 -7.09 -6.83
N VAL A 205 -6.30 -8.32 -6.29
CA VAL A 205 -6.76 -9.53 -6.98
C VAL A 205 -7.94 -10.11 -6.23
N VAL A 206 -8.98 -10.52 -6.95
CA VAL A 206 -10.19 -11.13 -6.40
C VAL A 206 -10.34 -12.54 -6.98
N ASP A 207 -10.46 -13.54 -6.11
CA ASP A 207 -10.56 -14.94 -6.50
C ASP A 207 -11.94 -15.33 -7.05
N GLN A 208 -12.05 -16.55 -7.60
CA GLN A 208 -13.28 -17.13 -8.12
C GLN A 208 -14.31 -17.39 -7.00
N GLY A 209 -13.85 -17.64 -5.77
CA GLY A 209 -14.71 -17.77 -4.59
C GLY A 209 -15.53 -16.51 -4.36
N MET A 210 -14.90 -15.34 -4.42
CA MET A 210 -15.53 -14.03 -4.31
C MET A 210 -16.54 -13.75 -5.43
N VAL A 211 -16.21 -14.16 -6.66
CA VAL A 211 -17.14 -14.08 -7.81
C VAL A 211 -18.39 -14.91 -7.54
N THR A 212 -18.21 -16.12 -6.99
CA THR A 212 -19.32 -17.01 -6.63
C THR A 212 -20.15 -16.45 -5.47
N LYS A 213 -19.50 -15.92 -4.43
CA LYS A 213 -20.14 -15.28 -3.27
C LYS A 213 -21.01 -14.09 -3.67
N ASN A 214 -20.64 -13.38 -4.73
CA ASN A 214 -21.38 -12.23 -5.26
C ASN A 214 -22.24 -12.57 -6.49
N ASN A 215 -22.59 -13.84 -6.70
CA ASN A 215 -23.48 -14.30 -7.77
C ASN A 215 -23.02 -13.90 -9.20
N GLY A 216 -21.71 -13.72 -9.41
CA GLY A 216 -21.14 -13.28 -10.68
C GLY A 216 -21.26 -11.78 -10.97
N ASP A 217 -21.76 -10.97 -10.03
CA ASP A 217 -21.90 -9.52 -10.18
C ASP A 217 -20.53 -8.83 -10.06
N LEU A 218 -19.88 -8.64 -11.21
CA LEU A 218 -18.57 -8.00 -11.29
C LEU A 218 -18.61 -6.52 -10.88
N ASP A 219 -19.71 -5.82 -11.15
CA ASP A 219 -19.84 -4.40 -10.82
C ASP A 219 -19.93 -4.20 -9.31
N LYS A 220 -20.66 -5.08 -8.61
CA LYS A 220 -20.70 -5.12 -7.14
C LYS A 220 -19.32 -5.39 -6.54
N ILE A 221 -18.55 -6.33 -7.12
CA ILE A 221 -17.19 -6.64 -6.67
C ILE A 221 -16.28 -5.42 -6.86
N LYS A 222 -16.28 -4.81 -8.05
CA LYS A 222 -15.48 -3.61 -8.37
C LYS A 222 -15.76 -2.47 -7.41
N ALA A 223 -17.04 -2.11 -7.23
CA ALA A 223 -17.45 -1.05 -6.30
C ALA A 223 -16.93 -1.31 -4.88
N ARG A 224 -17.01 -2.57 -4.41
CA ARG A 224 -16.46 -2.95 -3.12
C ARG A 224 -14.94 -2.77 -3.05
N MET A 225 -14.19 -3.18 -4.08
CA MET A 225 -12.74 -3.00 -4.10
C MET A 225 -12.34 -1.52 -4.06
N TYR A 226 -13.10 -0.64 -4.70
CA TYR A 226 -12.86 0.81 -4.67
C TYR A 226 -13.13 1.40 -3.29
N GLU A 227 -14.21 0.96 -2.63
CA GLU A 227 -14.49 1.35 -1.25
C GLU A 227 -13.38 0.86 -0.31
N LEU A 228 -12.89 -0.38 -0.45
CA LEU A 228 -11.78 -0.88 0.36
C LEU A 228 -10.48 -0.11 0.14
N ALA A 229 -10.09 0.12 -1.12
CA ALA A 229 -8.90 0.91 -1.46
C ALA A 229 -9.01 2.35 -0.92
N ASN A 230 -10.19 2.96 -0.97
CA ASN A 230 -10.43 4.29 -0.40
C ASN A 230 -10.19 4.32 1.10
N ILE A 231 -10.62 3.29 1.84
CA ILE A 231 -10.41 3.18 3.29
C ILE A 231 -8.94 2.88 3.61
N VAL A 232 -8.28 1.99 2.86
CA VAL A 232 -6.85 1.69 3.03
C VAL A 232 -6.01 2.95 2.81
N ASN A 233 -6.30 3.75 1.79
CA ASN A 233 -5.62 5.01 1.57
C ASN A 233 -5.81 5.98 2.76
N GLU A 234 -7.02 6.09 3.32
CA GLU A 234 -7.27 6.90 4.52
C GLU A 234 -6.40 6.45 5.71
N ILE A 235 -6.31 5.14 5.92
CA ILE A 235 -5.54 4.52 7.01
C ILE A 235 -4.03 4.80 6.86
N LEU A 236 -3.49 4.64 5.65
CA LEU A 236 -2.06 4.77 5.39
C LEU A 236 -1.55 6.22 5.50
N ARG A 237 -2.42 7.22 5.35
CA ARG A 237 -2.04 8.63 5.57
C ARG A 237 -1.49 8.87 6.97
N TYR A 238 -1.89 8.09 7.97
CA TYR A 238 -1.33 8.16 9.33
C TYR A 238 0.17 7.82 9.37
N LEU A 239 0.64 7.00 8.42
CA LEU A 239 2.05 6.64 8.27
C LEU A 239 2.80 7.55 7.28
N TYR A 240 2.19 8.67 6.86
CA TYR A 240 2.66 9.50 5.74
C TYR A 240 2.82 8.68 4.45
N MET A 241 1.79 7.89 4.12
CA MET A 241 1.75 7.13 2.88
C MET A 241 0.42 7.30 2.14
N HIS A 242 0.48 7.27 0.81
CA HIS A 242 -0.67 7.16 -0.08
C HIS A 242 -0.73 5.78 -0.71
N ALA A 243 -1.90 5.16 -0.76
CA ALA A 243 -2.15 3.97 -1.57
C ALA A 243 -2.96 4.36 -2.80
N ALA A 244 -2.34 4.22 -3.97
CA ALA A 244 -2.99 4.40 -5.26
C ALA A 244 -3.32 3.03 -5.85
N LEU A 245 -4.59 2.79 -6.18
CA LEU A 245 -5.03 1.59 -6.86
C LEU A 245 -4.60 1.66 -8.33
N VAL A 246 -3.63 0.83 -8.71
CA VAL A 246 -3.08 0.80 -10.08
C VAL A 246 -3.66 -0.32 -10.93
N GLY A 247 -4.33 -1.30 -10.30
CA GLY A 247 -5.07 -2.30 -11.05
C GLY A 247 -5.91 -3.22 -10.18
N LEU A 248 -6.93 -3.79 -10.82
CA LEU A 248 -7.85 -4.76 -10.24
C LEU A 248 -7.97 -5.96 -11.18
N GLU A 249 -7.69 -7.17 -10.70
CA GLU A 249 -7.90 -8.39 -11.47
C GLU A 249 -8.91 -9.32 -10.78
N ILE A 250 -9.98 -9.67 -11.49
CA ILE A 250 -11.04 -10.55 -11.01
C ILE A 250 -10.96 -11.88 -11.77
N TRP A 251 -10.57 -12.94 -11.07
CA TRP A 251 -10.51 -14.30 -11.59
C TRP A 251 -11.91 -14.90 -11.75
N SER A 252 -12.64 -14.37 -12.73
CA SER A 252 -14.04 -14.69 -13.07
C SER A 252 -14.22 -15.96 -13.91
N ASN A 253 -13.11 -16.55 -14.36
CA ASN A 253 -13.09 -17.82 -15.08
C ASN A 253 -11.98 -18.73 -14.51
N GLY A 254 -12.08 -19.03 -13.22
CA GLY A 254 -11.15 -19.87 -12.49
C GLY A 254 -9.90 -19.14 -12.00
N ASP A 255 -9.42 -19.58 -10.83
CA ASP A 255 -8.25 -19.01 -10.18
C ASP A 255 -6.96 -19.27 -10.96
N LYS A 256 -6.02 -18.30 -10.93
CA LYS A 256 -4.69 -18.46 -11.54
C LYS A 256 -3.71 -19.23 -10.63
N ILE A 257 -4.10 -19.46 -9.38
CA ILE A 257 -3.42 -20.32 -8.42
C ILE A 257 -4.45 -21.26 -7.78
N THR A 258 -4.01 -22.33 -7.11
CA THR A 258 -4.92 -23.10 -6.26
C THR A 258 -5.07 -22.38 -4.91
N VAL A 259 -6.20 -21.71 -4.68
CA VAL A 259 -6.51 -21.08 -3.38
C VAL A 259 -6.96 -22.17 -2.39
N LYS A 260 -6.30 -22.25 -1.23
CA LYS A 260 -6.58 -23.24 -0.17
C LYS A 260 -6.79 -22.58 1.19
N PRO A 261 -7.50 -23.25 2.13
CA PRO A 261 -7.56 -22.81 3.54
C PRO A 261 -6.19 -22.73 4.24
N ASP A 262 -5.18 -23.41 3.73
CA ASP A 262 -3.79 -23.31 4.19
C ASP A 262 -3.15 -22.01 3.69
N VAL A 263 -2.99 -21.05 4.61
CA VAL A 263 -2.48 -19.70 4.33
C VAL A 263 -1.03 -19.69 3.86
N ASP A 264 -0.17 -20.59 4.35
CA ASP A 264 1.23 -20.69 3.90
C ASP A 264 1.30 -21.10 2.44
N TYR A 265 0.49 -22.09 2.05
CA TYR A 265 0.39 -22.54 0.67
C TYR A 265 -0.17 -21.46 -0.25
N THR A 266 -1.27 -20.83 0.15
CA THR A 266 -1.96 -19.82 -0.66
C THR A 266 -1.11 -18.56 -0.83
N LEU A 267 -0.51 -18.03 0.25
CA LEU A 267 0.37 -16.86 0.19
C LEU A 267 1.58 -17.13 -0.71
N ASN A 268 2.26 -18.27 -0.55
CA ASN A 268 3.41 -18.60 -1.38
C ASN A 268 3.03 -18.80 -2.87
N SER A 269 1.86 -19.40 -3.15
CA SER A 269 1.38 -19.57 -4.52
C SER A 269 1.04 -18.23 -5.17
N PHE A 270 0.36 -17.34 -4.45
CA PHE A 270 0.05 -15.98 -4.89
C PHE A 270 1.32 -15.15 -5.12
N ALA A 271 2.30 -15.27 -4.22
CA ALA A 271 3.61 -14.64 -4.33
C ALA A 271 4.39 -15.05 -5.58
N GLU A 272 4.43 -16.36 -5.89
CA GLU A 272 5.06 -16.86 -7.11
C GLU A 272 4.31 -16.40 -8.37
N TRP A 273 2.98 -16.44 -8.35
CA TRP A 273 2.16 -15.95 -9.47
C TRP A 273 2.38 -14.45 -9.72
N ARG A 274 2.38 -13.61 -8.66
CA ARG A 274 2.69 -12.18 -8.79
C ARG A 274 4.02 -11.96 -9.50
N LYS A 275 5.06 -12.67 -9.07
CA LYS A 275 6.42 -12.54 -9.63
C LYS A 275 6.49 -12.97 -11.09
N THR A 276 5.88 -14.11 -11.42
CA THR A 276 6.10 -14.79 -12.70
C THR A 276 5.09 -14.41 -13.79
N ASP A 277 3.94 -13.89 -13.41
CA ASP A 277 2.89 -13.44 -14.32
C ASP A 277 2.62 -11.94 -14.14
N LEU A 278 1.99 -11.52 -13.03
CA LEU A 278 1.46 -10.15 -12.88
C LEU A 278 2.52 -9.06 -13.09
N LEU A 279 3.68 -9.15 -12.42
CA LEU A 279 4.76 -8.15 -12.55
C LEU A 279 5.36 -8.08 -13.96
N THR A 280 5.18 -9.11 -14.79
CA THR A 280 5.68 -9.10 -16.18
C THR A 280 4.83 -8.23 -17.11
N ARG A 281 3.58 -7.95 -16.71
CA ARG A 281 2.58 -7.24 -17.52
C ARG A 281 2.03 -5.97 -16.87
N LYS A 282 2.22 -5.77 -15.57
CA LYS A 282 1.77 -4.57 -14.85
C LYS A 282 2.74 -4.16 -13.74
N LYS A 283 3.28 -2.94 -13.82
CA LYS A 283 4.06 -2.33 -12.73
C LYS A 283 3.14 -2.03 -11.54
N HIS A 284 3.61 -2.39 -10.35
CA HIS A 284 2.95 -2.11 -9.06
C HIS A 284 3.91 -2.49 -7.91
N ASP A 285 3.69 -1.94 -6.73
CA ASP A 285 4.59 -2.09 -5.58
C ASP A 285 4.17 -3.26 -4.68
N ASN A 286 2.86 -3.40 -4.48
CA ASN A 286 2.24 -4.37 -3.59
C ASN A 286 0.99 -4.98 -4.24
N ALA A 287 0.76 -6.29 -4.03
CA ALA A 287 -0.48 -6.92 -4.47
C ALA A 287 -1.20 -7.63 -3.32
N GLN A 288 -2.52 -7.49 -3.21
CA GLN A 288 -3.32 -8.20 -2.21
C GLN A 288 -4.37 -9.09 -2.88
N LEU A 289 -4.43 -10.36 -2.45
CA LEU A 289 -5.47 -11.30 -2.86
C LEU A 289 -6.62 -11.27 -1.85
N LEU A 290 -7.84 -10.96 -2.32
CA LEU A 290 -9.07 -11.13 -1.56
C LEU A 290 -9.76 -12.43 -1.97
N THR A 291 -10.06 -13.26 -0.98
CA THR A 291 -10.67 -14.58 -1.18
C THR A 291 -11.91 -14.78 -0.31
N ALA A 292 -12.89 -15.52 -0.84
CA ALA A 292 -14.05 -15.97 -0.06
C ALA A 292 -13.81 -17.33 0.64
N ILE A 293 -12.63 -17.92 0.49
CA ILE A 293 -12.27 -19.16 1.17
C ILE A 293 -12.00 -18.86 2.64
N ASP A 294 -12.72 -19.56 3.52
CA ASP A 294 -12.46 -19.59 4.98
C ASP A 294 -11.10 -20.26 5.23
N PHE A 295 -10.16 -19.52 5.81
CA PHE A 295 -8.84 -20.06 6.13
C PHE A 295 -8.90 -20.98 7.35
N ASN A 296 -7.88 -21.82 7.49
CA ASN A 296 -7.83 -22.75 8.61
C ASN A 296 -7.73 -22.01 9.97
N GLY A 297 -8.65 -22.32 10.87
CA GLY A 297 -8.61 -21.83 12.25
C GLY A 297 -9.13 -20.40 12.38
N PRO A 298 -8.54 -19.57 13.26
CA PRO A 298 -8.99 -18.19 13.45
C PRO A 298 -8.40 -17.21 12.42
N THR A 299 -7.58 -17.66 11.47
CA THR A 299 -6.84 -16.77 10.56
C THR A 299 -7.76 -16.09 9.54
N ILE A 300 -7.62 -14.78 9.33
CA ILE A 300 -8.37 -14.01 8.31
C ILE A 300 -7.46 -13.19 7.38
N GLY A 301 -6.15 -13.25 7.60
CA GLY A 301 -5.15 -12.53 6.81
C GLY A 301 -3.76 -13.11 7.04
N TYR A 302 -2.89 -13.01 6.02
CA TYR A 302 -1.51 -13.44 6.11
C TYR A 302 -0.61 -12.71 5.10
N ALA A 303 0.57 -12.29 5.55
CA ALA A 303 1.52 -11.53 4.74
C ALA A 303 2.98 -11.85 5.09
N TYR A 304 3.88 -11.53 4.16
CA TYR A 304 5.31 -11.49 4.46
C TYR A 304 5.65 -10.22 5.25
N ILE A 305 6.52 -10.34 6.24
CA ILE A 305 7.03 -9.19 7.00
C ILE A 305 8.21 -8.53 6.25
N GLY A 306 8.23 -7.19 6.19
CA GLY A 306 9.36 -6.39 5.71
C GLY A 306 9.71 -6.68 4.25
N SER A 307 8.68 -6.75 3.41
CA SER A 307 8.77 -7.28 2.06
C SER A 307 8.29 -6.30 0.98
N MET A 308 7.93 -5.07 1.35
CA MET A 308 7.54 -4.03 0.40
C MET A 308 8.57 -3.90 -0.72
N CYS A 309 8.11 -3.70 -1.96
CA CYS A 309 8.89 -3.73 -3.22
C CYS A 309 9.50 -5.08 -3.63
N HIS A 310 9.56 -6.10 -2.76
CA HIS A 310 10.18 -7.37 -3.14
C HIS A 310 9.37 -8.05 -4.26
N PRO A 311 9.97 -8.46 -5.40
CA PRO A 311 9.23 -8.97 -6.57
C PRO A 311 8.30 -10.15 -6.27
N LYS A 312 8.71 -11.03 -5.37
CA LYS A 312 7.86 -12.14 -4.90
C LYS A 312 7.01 -11.80 -3.66
N ARG A 313 7.58 -11.07 -2.70
CA ARG A 313 7.10 -11.08 -1.31
C ARG A 313 6.28 -9.85 -0.93
N SER A 314 6.22 -8.84 -1.78
CA SER A 314 5.34 -7.68 -1.58
C SER A 314 3.89 -8.07 -1.91
N VAL A 315 3.36 -8.99 -1.11
CA VAL A 315 2.02 -9.54 -1.21
C VAL A 315 1.40 -9.84 0.15
N ALA A 316 0.08 -9.85 0.17
CA ALA A 316 -0.76 -10.34 1.24
C ALA A 316 -1.95 -11.14 0.71
N ILE A 317 -2.52 -12.01 1.55
CA ILE A 317 -3.81 -12.65 1.31
C ILE A 317 -4.77 -12.24 2.43
N VAL A 318 -6.01 -11.95 2.07
CA VAL A 318 -7.05 -11.43 2.97
C VAL A 318 -8.35 -12.19 2.71
N GLU A 319 -8.92 -12.73 3.79
CA GLU A 319 -10.24 -13.32 3.74
C GLU A 319 -11.30 -12.22 3.69
N ASP A 320 -12.31 -12.41 2.84
CA ASP A 320 -13.51 -11.58 2.81
C ASP A 320 -14.44 -11.89 4.00
N TYR A 321 -13.92 -11.66 5.20
CA TYR A 321 -14.46 -12.09 6.48
C TYR A 321 -15.79 -11.41 6.86
N SER A 322 -15.96 -10.12 6.51
CA SER A 322 -17.11 -9.34 6.94
C SER A 322 -17.75 -8.58 5.78
N PRO A 323 -19.09 -8.45 5.71
CA PRO A 323 -19.74 -7.57 4.74
C PRO A 323 -19.42 -6.08 4.95
N ILE A 324 -18.90 -5.71 6.14
CA ILE A 324 -18.56 -4.33 6.48
C ILE A 324 -17.18 -4.00 5.90
N ASN A 325 -17.16 -3.05 4.95
CA ASN A 325 -15.94 -2.69 4.23
C ASN A 325 -14.83 -2.14 5.14
N LEU A 326 -15.15 -1.43 6.23
CA LEU A 326 -14.15 -0.99 7.20
C LEU A 326 -13.38 -2.17 7.81
N VAL A 327 -14.07 -3.27 8.14
CA VAL A 327 -13.43 -4.44 8.76
C VAL A 327 -12.43 -5.07 7.80
N VAL A 328 -12.83 -5.30 6.55
CA VAL A 328 -11.95 -5.90 5.53
C VAL A 328 -10.79 -4.96 5.18
N ALA A 329 -11.03 -3.65 5.10
CA ALA A 329 -9.97 -2.66 4.84
C ALA A 329 -8.94 -2.59 5.98
N VAL A 330 -9.36 -2.77 7.24
CA VAL A 330 -8.45 -2.87 8.39
C VAL A 330 -7.58 -4.12 8.30
N ILE A 331 -8.13 -5.26 7.86
CA ILE A 331 -7.33 -6.46 7.61
C ILE A 331 -6.33 -6.21 6.47
N MET A 332 -6.76 -5.62 5.35
CA MET A 332 -5.86 -5.26 4.26
C MET A 332 -4.72 -4.33 4.69
N ALA A 333 -5.03 -3.32 5.51
CA ALA A 333 -4.04 -2.39 6.04
C ALA A 333 -3.09 -3.06 7.06
N HIS A 334 -3.60 -3.98 7.87
CA HIS A 334 -2.80 -4.80 8.79
C HIS A 334 -1.76 -5.62 8.02
N GLU A 335 -2.21 -6.36 7.00
CA GLU A 335 -1.34 -7.20 6.19
C GLU A 335 -0.35 -6.36 5.36
N MET A 336 -0.76 -5.17 4.88
CA MET A 336 0.16 -4.22 4.27
C MET A 336 1.18 -3.68 5.28
N GLY A 337 0.77 -3.47 6.53
CA GLY A 337 1.64 -3.10 7.64
C GLY A 337 2.75 -4.13 7.85
N HIS A 338 2.44 -5.42 7.80
CA HIS A 338 3.47 -6.46 7.77
C HIS A 338 4.42 -6.30 6.59
N ASN A 339 3.91 -6.10 5.36
CA ASN A 339 4.79 -5.84 4.21
C ASN A 339 5.70 -4.61 4.43
N LEU A 340 5.23 -3.60 5.17
CA LEU A 340 5.98 -2.41 5.59
C LEU A 340 6.91 -2.64 6.80
N GLY A 341 7.15 -3.90 7.19
CA GLY A 341 8.08 -4.25 8.27
C GLY A 341 7.51 -4.13 9.68
N ILE A 342 6.21 -3.88 9.81
CA ILE A 342 5.55 -3.69 11.10
C ILE A 342 5.19 -5.05 11.69
N HIS A 343 5.53 -5.28 12.95
CA HIS A 343 5.08 -6.43 13.73
C HIS A 343 3.85 -6.04 14.55
N HIS A 344 3.06 -7.04 14.94
CA HIS A 344 1.95 -6.91 15.89
C HIS A 344 2.32 -6.07 17.11
N ASP A 345 1.34 -5.30 17.54
CA ASP A 345 1.41 -4.50 18.76
C ASP A 345 1.51 -5.39 20.01
N THR A 346 2.26 -4.91 20.99
CA THR A 346 2.41 -5.48 22.33
C THR A 346 1.76 -4.54 23.36
N ASP A 347 1.72 -4.96 24.63
CA ASP A 347 1.08 -4.22 25.73
C ASP A 347 1.56 -2.76 25.94
N PHE A 348 2.72 -2.38 25.39
CA PHE A 348 3.28 -1.03 25.50
C PHE A 348 3.00 -0.12 24.29
N CYS A 349 2.36 -0.66 23.25
CA CYS A 349 1.97 0.06 22.05
C CYS A 349 0.57 0.67 22.24
N SER A 350 0.37 1.91 21.77
CA SER A 350 -0.89 2.62 21.90
C SER A 350 -1.19 3.45 20.65
N CYS A 351 -2.47 3.52 20.32
CA CYS A 351 -3.07 4.38 19.30
C CYS A 351 -4.21 5.23 19.91
N GLY A 352 -4.05 5.60 21.19
CA GLY A 352 -5.10 6.21 22.01
C GLY A 352 -5.99 5.17 22.67
N ASP A 353 -7.25 5.52 22.92
CA ASP A 353 -8.25 4.65 23.57
C ASP A 353 -8.90 3.66 22.58
N TYR A 354 -8.24 3.36 21.46
CA TYR A 354 -8.77 2.55 20.37
C TYR A 354 -7.98 1.24 20.19
N PRO A 355 -8.58 0.19 19.61
CA PRO A 355 -7.84 -0.98 19.18
C PRO A 355 -7.03 -0.66 17.93
N CYS A 356 -5.72 -0.90 18.00
CA CYS A 356 -4.78 -0.53 16.94
C CYS A 356 -4.79 -1.54 15.80
N ILE A 357 -4.52 -1.07 14.57
CA ILE A 357 -4.54 -1.90 13.36
C ILE A 357 -3.66 -3.13 13.51
N MET A 358 -2.45 -3.01 14.07
CA MET A 358 -1.50 -4.12 14.22
C MET A 358 -1.77 -4.99 15.46
N GLY A 359 -2.94 -4.89 16.10
CA GLY A 359 -3.33 -5.88 17.10
C GLY A 359 -3.38 -7.29 16.49
N PRO A 360 -2.89 -8.34 17.19
CA PRO A 360 -2.81 -9.69 16.61
C PRO A 360 -4.19 -10.31 16.32
N THR A 361 -5.23 -9.83 17.01
CA THR A 361 -6.63 -10.26 16.86
C THR A 361 -7.47 -9.10 16.39
N ILE A 362 -8.41 -9.34 15.49
CA ILE A 362 -9.33 -8.29 15.04
C ILE A 362 -10.28 -7.90 16.18
N SER A 363 -10.44 -6.59 16.39
CA SER A 363 -11.36 -6.08 17.39
C SER A 363 -12.81 -6.21 16.92
N ASN A 364 -13.70 -6.38 17.89
CA ASN A 364 -15.15 -6.24 17.69
C ASN A 364 -15.57 -4.81 17.31
N GLU A 365 -14.68 -3.82 17.38
CA GLU A 365 -14.88 -2.44 16.92
C GLU A 365 -13.54 -1.94 16.38
N PRO A 366 -13.16 -2.32 15.14
CA PRO A 366 -11.84 -1.97 14.62
C PRO A 366 -11.71 -0.47 14.39
N SER A 367 -10.52 0.07 14.68
CA SER A 367 -10.19 1.48 14.41
C SER A 367 -9.31 1.62 13.17
N LYS A 368 -9.13 2.87 12.72
CA LYS A 368 -8.28 3.23 11.57
C LYS A 368 -6.86 3.65 11.96
N PHE A 369 -6.47 3.44 13.22
CA PHE A 369 -5.24 4.00 13.77
C PHE A 369 -4.15 2.95 13.93
N PHE A 370 -2.97 3.26 13.38
CA PHE A 370 -1.74 2.56 13.73
C PHE A 370 -1.25 3.03 15.10
N SER A 371 -0.55 2.16 15.82
CA SER A 371 0.08 2.52 17.08
C SER A 371 1.33 3.38 16.87
N ASN A 372 1.78 4.02 17.94
CA ASN A 372 3.10 4.64 17.99
C ASN A 372 4.23 3.65 17.65
N CYS A 373 4.14 2.39 18.09
CA CYS A 373 5.10 1.34 17.74
C CYS A 373 5.09 1.02 16.24
N SER A 374 3.89 0.98 15.65
CA SER A 374 3.71 0.70 14.22
C SER A 374 4.37 1.78 13.37
N TYR A 375 4.16 3.05 13.73
CA TYR A 375 4.81 4.18 13.07
C TYR A 375 6.35 4.06 13.11
N ILE A 376 6.91 3.80 14.30
CA ILE A 376 8.37 3.67 14.48
C ILE A 376 8.91 2.50 13.65
N GLN A 377 8.29 1.32 13.72
CA GLN A 377 8.75 0.14 12.98
C GLN A 377 8.68 0.33 11.46
N CYS A 378 7.62 0.97 10.96
CA CYS A 378 7.46 1.30 9.55
C CYS A 378 8.62 2.18 9.07
N TRP A 379 8.89 3.28 9.78
CA TRP A 379 9.96 4.20 9.41
C TRP A 379 11.35 3.60 9.64
N ASP A 380 11.56 2.79 10.67
CA ASP A 380 12.80 2.03 10.85
C ASP A 380 13.06 1.07 9.67
N PHE A 381 12.02 0.39 9.18
CA PHE A 381 12.11 -0.45 7.98
C PHE A 381 12.44 0.39 6.73
N ILE A 382 11.74 1.50 6.51
CA ILE A 382 12.00 2.39 5.37
C ILE A 382 13.43 2.91 5.40
N MET A 383 13.92 3.36 6.56
CA MET A 383 15.26 3.93 6.68
C MET A 383 16.36 2.87 6.54
N LYS A 384 16.09 1.63 6.97
CA LYS A 384 17.07 0.53 6.95
C LYS A 384 17.12 -0.19 5.61
N GLU A 385 15.97 -0.55 5.05
CA GLU A 385 15.86 -1.37 3.84
C GLU A 385 15.68 -0.50 2.58
N ASN A 386 15.33 0.78 2.74
CA ASN A 386 15.20 1.80 1.69
C ASN A 386 14.43 1.30 0.44
N PRO A 387 13.16 0.87 0.59
CA PRO A 387 12.36 0.33 -0.50
C PRO A 387 12.12 1.38 -1.60
N GLN A 388 12.91 1.32 -2.68
CA GLN A 388 12.93 2.37 -3.72
C GLN A 388 11.60 2.52 -4.48
N CYS A 389 10.81 1.45 -4.61
CA CYS A 389 9.57 1.50 -5.40
C CYS A 389 8.52 2.45 -4.81
N ILE A 390 8.54 2.70 -3.49
CA ILE A 390 7.56 3.57 -2.84
C ILE A 390 7.98 5.05 -2.78
N LEU A 391 9.09 5.41 -3.46
CA LEU A 391 9.58 6.80 -3.53
C LEU A 391 8.90 7.59 -4.65
N ASN A 392 8.48 6.93 -5.73
CA ASN A 392 7.90 7.64 -6.88
C ASN A 392 6.49 8.12 -6.57
N GLU A 393 6.32 9.43 -6.45
CA GLU A 393 5.01 10.06 -6.56
C GLU A 393 4.42 9.74 -7.94
N PRO A 394 3.18 9.25 -8.03
CA PRO A 394 2.48 9.18 -9.30
C PRO A 394 2.48 10.59 -9.91
N LEU A 395 2.93 10.75 -11.15
CA LEU A 395 3.06 12.08 -11.75
C LEU A 395 1.69 12.78 -11.68
N GLY A 396 1.63 14.12 -11.63
CA GLY A 396 0.35 14.84 -11.71
C GLY A 396 -0.45 14.47 -12.95
N THR A 397 0.23 14.12 -14.06
CA THR A 397 -0.42 13.57 -15.26
C THR A 397 -0.93 12.14 -15.09
N ASP A 398 -0.41 11.42 -14.11
CA ASP A 398 -0.86 10.10 -13.66
C ASP A 398 -2.07 10.20 -12.71
N ILE A 399 -2.43 11.41 -12.28
CA ILE A 399 -3.66 11.68 -11.54
C ILE A 399 -4.69 12.18 -12.55
N VAL A 400 -5.66 11.33 -12.85
CA VAL A 400 -6.63 11.58 -13.93
C VAL A 400 -7.89 12.27 -13.45
N SER A 401 -8.10 12.45 -12.15
CA SER A 401 -9.17 13.29 -11.63
C SER A 401 -8.98 14.76 -12.06
N PRO A 402 -10.07 15.57 -12.11
CA PRO A 402 -9.91 17.03 -12.06
C PRO A 402 -8.94 17.40 -10.93
N PRO A 403 -8.18 18.49 -10.95
CA PRO A 403 -7.27 18.90 -9.85
C PRO A 403 -8.00 19.39 -8.59
N VAL A 404 -7.68 18.94 -7.36
CA VAL A 404 -8.19 19.53 -6.08
C VAL A 404 -7.05 20.29 -5.49
N CYS A 405 -7.26 21.60 -5.44
CA CYS A 405 -6.42 22.42 -4.61
C CYS A 405 -6.65 22.12 -3.12
N GLY A 406 -5.59 21.67 -2.44
CA GLY A 406 -5.51 21.40 -1.02
C GLY A 406 -5.43 19.91 -0.65
N ASN A 407 -5.21 19.00 -1.61
CA ASN A 407 -5.10 17.56 -1.33
C ASN A 407 -3.65 17.09 -1.10
N GLU A 408 -2.68 18.01 -1.14
CA GLU A 408 -1.24 17.78 -1.00
C GLU A 408 -0.60 16.98 -2.16
N LEU A 409 -1.29 16.85 -3.30
CA LEU A 409 -0.77 16.26 -4.54
C LEU A 409 -0.70 17.31 -5.63
N LEU A 410 0.40 17.38 -6.38
CA LEU A 410 0.51 18.36 -7.47
C LEU A 410 -0.18 17.83 -8.74
N GLU A 411 -1.38 18.33 -9.06
CA GLU A 411 -2.19 17.87 -10.19
C GLU A 411 -2.16 18.80 -11.42
N VAL A 412 -2.69 18.32 -12.56
CA VAL A 412 -2.66 19.06 -13.84
C VAL A 412 -3.47 20.36 -13.80
N GLY A 413 -2.81 21.51 -13.68
CA GLY A 413 -3.45 22.83 -13.70
C GLY A 413 -3.15 23.65 -12.43
N GLU A 414 -2.63 22.99 -11.43
CA GLU A 414 -2.04 23.57 -10.23
C GLU A 414 -0.57 23.92 -10.51
N GLU A 415 -0.08 24.96 -9.85
CA GLU A 415 1.34 25.33 -9.90
C GLU A 415 2.07 24.92 -8.62
N CYS A 416 1.31 24.57 -7.58
CA CYS A 416 1.72 24.05 -6.28
C CYS A 416 0.47 23.55 -5.53
N ASP A 417 0.63 22.56 -4.65
CA ASP A 417 -0.37 22.18 -3.66
C ASP A 417 0.34 21.99 -2.31
N CYS A 418 -0.22 22.54 -1.23
CA CYS A 418 0.35 22.46 0.10
C CYS A 418 -0.71 22.15 1.17
N GLY A 419 -1.82 21.54 0.76
CA GLY A 419 -2.94 21.26 1.65
C GLY A 419 -3.84 22.49 1.87
N THR A 420 -4.70 22.40 2.88
CA THR A 420 -5.62 23.50 3.22
C THR A 420 -4.86 24.74 3.71
N PRO A 421 -5.47 25.95 3.64
CA PRO A 421 -4.85 27.18 4.15
C PRO A 421 -4.37 27.11 5.61
N GLU A 422 -5.00 26.29 6.45
CA GLU A 422 -4.64 26.09 7.85
C GLU A 422 -3.37 25.23 8.02
N ASN A 423 -3.15 24.28 7.11
CA ASN A 423 -2.04 23.32 7.18
C ASN A 423 -0.84 23.73 6.33
N CYS A 424 -1.04 24.56 5.31
CA CYS A 424 0.01 24.93 4.37
C CYS A 424 1.16 25.68 5.02
N GLN A 425 2.36 25.09 4.95
CA GLN A 425 3.62 25.70 5.39
C GLN A 425 4.48 26.20 4.21
N ASN A 426 4.00 26.07 2.98
CA ASN A 426 4.74 26.43 1.78
C ASN A 426 4.59 27.92 1.46
N GLU A 427 5.63 28.70 1.74
CA GLU A 427 5.63 30.15 1.49
C GLU A 427 5.45 30.50 0.01
N CYS A 428 5.82 29.61 -0.91
CA CYS A 428 5.74 29.80 -2.35
C CYS A 428 4.32 29.65 -2.90
N CYS A 429 3.45 28.94 -2.17
CA CYS A 429 2.14 28.53 -2.65
C CYS A 429 1.01 29.32 -1.98
N ASP A 430 0.02 29.75 -2.76
CA ASP A 430 -1.27 30.19 -2.23
C ASP A 430 -2.20 28.98 -2.10
N ALA A 431 -2.31 28.45 -0.88
CA ALA A 431 -3.10 27.27 -0.55
C ALA A 431 -4.58 27.38 -0.94
N ALA A 432 -5.12 28.59 -1.04
CA ALA A 432 -6.52 28.77 -1.42
C ALA A 432 -6.77 28.63 -2.93
N THR A 433 -5.72 28.74 -3.75
CA THR A 433 -5.83 28.80 -5.21
C THR A 433 -4.93 27.82 -5.96
N CYS A 434 -3.96 27.21 -5.27
CA CYS A 434 -2.94 26.33 -5.83
C CYS A 434 -2.18 26.98 -6.98
N LYS A 435 -1.97 28.28 -6.79
CA LYS A 435 -1.16 29.15 -7.63
C LYS A 435 0.06 29.61 -6.86
N LEU A 436 1.11 29.87 -7.60
CA LEU A 436 2.32 30.45 -7.05
C LEU A 436 2.04 31.86 -6.58
N LYS A 437 2.53 32.18 -5.38
CA LYS A 437 2.54 33.56 -4.89
C LYS A 437 3.40 34.43 -5.80
N SER A 438 3.06 35.71 -5.87
CA SER A 438 3.80 36.69 -6.70
C SER A 438 5.30 36.69 -6.37
N GLY A 439 6.13 36.47 -7.39
CA GLY A 439 7.60 36.41 -7.28
C GLY A 439 8.19 35.00 -7.22
N SER A 440 7.35 33.98 -7.03
CA SER A 440 7.74 32.57 -7.09
C SER A 440 7.83 32.08 -8.54
N GLN A 441 8.90 31.35 -8.87
CA GLN A 441 9.07 30.62 -10.12
C GLN A 441 8.61 29.16 -10.01
N CYS A 442 8.59 28.64 -8.79
CA CYS A 442 8.20 27.27 -8.45
C CYS A 442 7.71 27.22 -7.00
N GLY A 443 6.99 26.15 -6.66
CA GLY A 443 6.52 25.87 -5.31
C GLY A 443 6.56 24.38 -4.95
N HIS A 444 7.12 23.55 -5.83
CA HIS A 444 7.23 22.10 -5.70
C HIS A 444 8.50 21.65 -6.46
N GLY A 445 8.98 20.43 -6.18
CA GLY A 445 10.05 19.77 -6.94
C GLY A 445 11.46 19.96 -6.36
N ASP A 446 12.32 18.97 -6.55
CA ASP A 446 13.70 18.93 -5.99
C ASP A 446 14.62 20.04 -6.51
N CYS A 447 14.27 20.63 -7.65
CA CYS A 447 14.97 21.77 -8.24
C CYS A 447 14.29 23.11 -7.93
N CYS A 448 13.50 23.20 -6.86
CA CYS A 448 12.90 24.43 -6.38
C CYS A 448 13.48 24.86 -5.02
N GLU A 449 14.27 25.93 -4.97
CA GLU A 449 14.82 26.45 -3.73
C GLU A 449 14.33 27.89 -3.48
N GLN A 450 13.73 28.13 -2.30
CA GLN A 450 13.19 29.45 -1.92
C GLN A 450 12.32 30.07 -3.02
N CYS A 451 11.40 29.26 -3.55
CA CYS A 451 10.47 29.63 -4.61
C CYS A 451 11.14 30.00 -5.94
N LYS A 452 12.39 29.64 -6.17
CA LYS A 452 13.13 29.88 -7.41
C LYS A 452 13.68 28.59 -7.97
N PHE A 453 13.80 28.51 -9.29
CA PHE A 453 14.50 27.38 -9.89
C PHE A 453 15.94 27.36 -9.40
N SER A 454 16.36 26.20 -8.90
CA SER A 454 17.74 25.91 -8.58
C SER A 454 18.62 26.21 -9.80
N LYS A 455 19.83 26.73 -9.57
CA LYS A 455 20.72 27.11 -10.66
C LYS A 455 21.02 25.91 -11.57
N SER A 456 21.27 26.18 -12.84
CA SER A 456 21.72 25.16 -13.77
C SER A 456 22.98 24.47 -13.23
N GLY A 457 22.95 23.14 -13.14
CA GLY A 457 24.03 22.36 -12.56
C GLY A 457 23.96 22.17 -11.04
N THR A 458 22.90 22.61 -10.36
CA THR A 458 22.65 22.17 -8.97
C THR A 458 22.30 20.69 -8.98
N GLU A 459 23.02 19.86 -8.22
CA GLU A 459 22.71 18.43 -8.06
C GLU A 459 21.34 18.28 -7.37
N CYS A 460 20.43 17.51 -7.97
CA CYS A 460 19.10 17.21 -7.40
C CYS A 460 18.93 15.73 -7.06
N ARG A 461 19.67 14.85 -7.73
CA ARG A 461 19.77 13.44 -7.36
C ARG A 461 21.23 13.04 -7.33
N ALA A 462 21.71 12.65 -6.16
CA ALA A 462 23.08 12.22 -5.97
C ALA A 462 23.32 10.87 -6.67
N SER A 463 24.53 10.71 -7.21
CA SER A 463 25.00 9.45 -7.78
C SER A 463 25.09 8.36 -6.70
N MET A 464 24.43 7.22 -6.91
CA MET A 464 24.59 6.05 -6.04
C MET A 464 25.92 5.32 -6.25
N SER A 465 26.42 5.33 -7.49
CA SER A 465 27.69 4.72 -7.88
C SER A 465 28.19 5.28 -9.20
N GLU A 466 29.41 4.94 -9.63
CA GLU A 466 29.91 5.32 -10.95
C GLU A 466 29.07 4.80 -12.14
N CYS A 467 28.13 3.87 -11.89
CA CYS A 467 27.16 3.37 -12.87
C CYS A 467 25.84 4.17 -12.90
N ASP A 468 25.72 5.14 -12.01
CA ASP A 468 24.53 5.95 -11.79
C ASP A 468 24.93 7.44 -11.80
N PRO A 469 24.95 8.09 -12.97
CA PRO A 469 25.31 9.51 -13.08
C PRO A 469 24.34 10.39 -12.27
N ALA A 470 24.87 11.36 -11.52
CA ALA A 470 24.03 12.32 -10.80
C ALA A 470 23.21 13.20 -11.76
N GLU A 471 21.94 13.45 -11.43
CA GLU A 471 21.10 14.40 -12.15
C GLU A 471 21.19 15.79 -11.55
N HIS A 472 21.09 16.76 -12.44
CA HIS A 472 21.27 18.16 -12.13
C HIS A 472 20.11 18.98 -12.66
N CYS A 473 19.74 20.00 -11.89
CA CYS A 473 18.75 20.98 -12.27
C CYS A 473 19.15 21.69 -13.55
N THR A 474 18.18 21.90 -14.43
CA THR A 474 18.41 22.56 -15.72
C THR A 474 18.58 24.08 -15.57
N GLY A 475 18.14 24.66 -14.45
CA GLY A 475 18.02 26.11 -14.26
C GLY A 475 16.74 26.72 -14.83
N GLN A 476 15.89 25.90 -15.44
CA GLN A 476 14.66 26.32 -16.13
C GLN A 476 13.46 25.42 -15.78
N SER A 477 13.63 24.50 -14.83
CA SER A 477 12.64 23.52 -14.38
C SER A 477 12.75 23.35 -12.86
N SER A 478 11.62 23.15 -12.19
CA SER A 478 11.54 22.77 -10.78
C SER A 478 11.72 21.28 -10.55
N GLU A 479 11.49 20.47 -11.58
CA GLU A 479 11.63 19.01 -11.51
C GLU A 479 13.07 18.60 -11.78
N CYS A 480 13.55 17.63 -11.00
CA CYS A 480 14.80 16.93 -11.30
C CYS A 480 14.59 16.08 -12.56
N PRO A 481 15.56 16.03 -13.50
CA PRO A 481 15.48 15.11 -14.63
C PRO A 481 15.25 13.66 -14.17
N ALA A 482 14.60 12.86 -15.02
CA ALA A 482 14.40 11.44 -14.74
C ALA A 482 15.74 10.73 -14.53
N ASP A 483 15.76 9.78 -13.57
CA ASP A 483 16.95 8.99 -13.23
C ASP A 483 17.43 8.17 -14.45
N VAL A 484 18.71 8.33 -14.80
CA VAL A 484 19.35 7.62 -15.90
C VAL A 484 20.51 6.77 -15.39
N PHE A 485 20.52 5.49 -15.74
CA PHE A 485 21.66 4.61 -15.45
C PHE A 485 22.60 4.49 -16.65
N HIS A 486 23.89 4.29 -16.37
CA HIS A 486 24.79 3.75 -17.38
C HIS A 486 24.36 2.34 -17.81
N LYS A 487 24.75 1.97 -19.03
CA LYS A 487 24.35 0.69 -19.61
C LYS A 487 24.86 -0.47 -18.77
N ASN A 488 23.99 -1.45 -18.55
CA ASN A 488 24.39 -2.70 -17.92
C ASN A 488 25.55 -3.34 -18.72
N GLY A 489 26.54 -3.86 -18.01
CA GLY A 489 27.75 -4.44 -18.60
C GLY A 489 28.92 -3.48 -18.80
N GLN A 490 28.75 -2.18 -18.56
CA GLN A 490 29.87 -1.24 -18.56
C GLN A 490 30.86 -1.58 -17.41
N PRO A 491 32.18 -1.68 -17.65
CA PRO A 491 33.14 -1.98 -16.59
C PRO A 491 33.13 -0.92 -15.50
N CYS A 492 33.23 -1.35 -14.24
CA CYS A 492 33.19 -0.45 -13.09
C CYS A 492 34.11 -0.85 -11.92
N LEU A 493 34.38 0.10 -11.01
CA LEU A 493 35.26 -0.03 -9.85
C LEU A 493 36.63 -0.58 -10.24
N ASP A 494 37.38 0.13 -11.09
CA ASP A 494 38.70 -0.30 -11.58
C ASP A 494 38.70 -1.71 -12.22
N ASN A 495 37.62 -2.07 -12.94
CA ASN A 495 37.36 -3.39 -13.54
C ASN A 495 37.11 -4.55 -12.54
N TYR A 496 36.81 -4.26 -11.27
CA TYR A 496 36.34 -5.28 -10.33
C TYR A 496 34.89 -5.71 -10.58
N GLY A 497 34.10 -4.90 -11.30
CA GLY A 497 32.71 -5.18 -11.60
C GLY A 497 32.26 -4.77 -12.99
N TYR A 498 30.96 -4.97 -13.24
CA TYR A 498 30.22 -4.43 -14.38
C TYR A 498 28.93 -3.80 -13.89
N CYS A 499 28.52 -2.69 -14.51
CA CYS A 499 27.31 -1.97 -14.15
C CYS A 499 26.08 -2.86 -14.28
N TYR A 500 25.17 -2.74 -13.32
CA TYR A 500 23.88 -3.41 -13.30
C TYR A 500 22.86 -2.52 -12.58
N ASN A 501 21.92 -1.95 -13.34
CA ASN A 501 20.82 -1.08 -12.89
C ASN A 501 21.30 0.00 -11.90
N GLY A 502 22.22 0.85 -12.37
CA GLY A 502 22.77 1.97 -11.58
C GLY A 502 23.84 1.58 -10.55
N ASN A 503 24.08 0.29 -10.31
CA ASN A 503 25.04 -0.17 -9.30
C ASN A 503 26.23 -0.93 -9.93
N CYS A 504 27.32 -1.07 -9.17
CA CYS A 504 28.45 -1.92 -9.51
C CYS A 504 28.54 -3.11 -8.52
N PRO A 505 27.76 -4.19 -8.71
CA PRO A 505 27.77 -5.33 -7.80
C PRO A 505 29.10 -6.08 -7.86
N ILE A 506 29.83 -6.12 -6.75
CA ILE A 506 31.08 -6.88 -6.59
C ILE A 506 31.03 -7.77 -5.34
N MET A 507 31.75 -8.90 -5.38
CA MET A 507 31.73 -9.88 -4.29
C MET A 507 32.25 -9.30 -2.97
N TYR A 508 33.27 -8.44 -3.02
CA TYR A 508 33.82 -7.77 -1.84
C TYR A 508 32.77 -6.91 -1.11
N HIS A 509 32.03 -6.05 -1.81
CA HIS A 509 30.98 -5.21 -1.21
C HIS A 509 29.84 -6.06 -0.64
N GLN A 510 29.49 -7.18 -1.29
CA GLN A 510 28.49 -8.11 -0.76
C GLN A 510 28.97 -8.78 0.53
N CYS A 511 30.24 -9.19 0.61
CA CYS A 511 30.85 -9.72 1.83
C CYS A 511 30.84 -8.69 2.96
N TYR A 512 31.24 -7.45 2.65
CA TYR A 512 31.21 -6.33 3.59
C TYR A 512 29.79 -6.05 4.09
N ALA A 513 28.79 -6.01 3.21
CA ALA A 513 27.40 -5.77 3.58
C ALA A 513 26.81 -6.87 4.48
N LEU A 514 27.26 -8.12 4.32
CA LEU A 514 26.76 -9.25 5.12
C LEU A 514 27.46 -9.40 6.47
N PHE A 515 28.76 -9.09 6.55
CA PHE A 515 29.58 -9.45 7.71
C PHE A 515 30.37 -8.29 8.34
N GLY A 516 30.43 -7.14 7.68
CA GLY A 516 31.16 -5.96 8.14
C GLY A 516 32.61 -5.90 7.65
N ALA A 517 33.42 -5.12 8.36
CA ALA A 517 34.82 -4.91 8.05
C ALA A 517 35.68 -6.19 8.19
N ASP A 518 36.86 -6.20 7.56
CA ASP A 518 37.85 -7.30 7.59
C ASP A 518 37.38 -8.64 6.97
N VAL A 519 36.29 -8.61 6.21
CA VAL A 519 35.74 -9.76 5.49
C VAL A 519 35.84 -9.54 3.98
N TYR A 520 36.47 -10.47 3.27
CA TYR A 520 36.81 -10.36 1.85
C TYR A 520 36.20 -11.50 1.04
N GLU A 521 36.31 -11.46 -0.29
CA GLU A 521 35.96 -12.60 -1.14
C GLU A 521 36.79 -13.84 -0.75
N ALA A 522 36.13 -15.00 -0.66
CA ALA A 522 36.81 -16.25 -0.35
C ALA A 522 37.60 -16.80 -1.55
N GLU A 523 38.53 -17.71 -1.26
CA GLU A 523 39.23 -18.49 -2.29
C GLU A 523 38.25 -19.31 -3.14
N ASP A 524 38.54 -19.47 -4.44
CA ASP A 524 37.69 -20.21 -5.40
C ASP A 524 37.29 -21.61 -4.94
N SER A 525 38.15 -22.25 -4.12
CA SER A 525 37.88 -23.55 -3.53
C SER A 525 36.60 -23.60 -2.69
N CYS A 526 36.23 -22.50 -2.02
CA CYS A 526 35.01 -22.42 -1.21
C CYS A 526 33.74 -22.49 -2.08
N PHE A 527 33.76 -21.87 -3.27
CA PHE A 527 32.61 -21.83 -4.17
C PHE A 527 32.26 -23.21 -4.75
N LYS A 528 33.16 -24.20 -4.70
CA LYS A 528 32.87 -25.59 -5.08
C LYS A 528 31.73 -26.21 -4.28
N ASP A 529 31.48 -25.70 -3.06
CA ASP A 529 30.34 -26.14 -2.25
C ASP A 529 28.99 -25.86 -2.93
N ASN A 530 28.91 -24.90 -3.85
CA ASN A 530 27.70 -24.63 -4.62
C ASN A 530 27.31 -25.76 -5.59
N GLN A 531 28.20 -26.71 -5.84
CA GLN A 531 27.91 -27.91 -6.64
C GLN A 531 27.15 -28.98 -5.83
N LYS A 532 27.02 -28.82 -4.50
CA LYS A 532 26.35 -29.81 -3.63
C LYS A 532 24.83 -29.85 -3.84
N GLY A 533 24.21 -28.72 -4.20
CA GLY A 533 22.74 -28.62 -4.29
C GLY A 533 22.04 -28.83 -2.94
N ASN A 534 22.73 -28.51 -1.83
CA ASN A 534 22.21 -28.72 -0.47
C ASN A 534 21.47 -27.46 0.03
N TYR A 535 21.24 -27.35 1.35
CA TYR A 535 20.43 -26.27 1.89
C TYR A 535 20.98 -24.86 1.64
N TYR A 536 22.30 -24.68 1.53
CA TYR A 536 22.94 -23.37 1.31
C TYR A 536 23.65 -23.26 -0.03
N GLY A 537 24.32 -24.33 -0.48
CA GLY A 537 25.17 -24.35 -1.66
C GLY A 537 24.42 -24.83 -2.90
N TYR A 538 23.91 -23.88 -3.67
CA TYR A 538 23.20 -24.07 -4.94
C TYR A 538 23.30 -22.80 -5.80
N CYS A 539 22.93 -22.86 -7.07
CA CYS A 539 22.97 -21.70 -7.99
C CYS A 539 21.63 -20.96 -8.08
N ARG A 540 20.54 -21.73 -8.16
CA ARG A 540 19.19 -21.19 -8.32
C ARG A 540 18.17 -22.17 -7.77
N LYS A 541 16.90 -21.76 -7.80
CA LYS A 541 15.77 -22.65 -7.53
C LYS A 541 14.89 -22.77 -8.75
N GLU A 542 14.48 -23.98 -9.06
CA GLU A 542 13.45 -24.27 -10.06
C GLU A 542 12.33 -25.04 -9.34
N ASN A 543 11.12 -24.47 -9.30
CA ASN A 543 9.97 -25.06 -8.59
C ASN A 543 10.28 -25.45 -7.13
N GLY A 544 10.98 -24.56 -6.40
CA GLY A 544 11.42 -24.77 -5.02
C GLY A 544 12.64 -25.71 -4.85
N LYS A 545 12.99 -26.51 -5.86
CA LYS A 545 14.16 -27.38 -5.83
C LYS A 545 15.44 -26.57 -6.01
N LYS A 546 16.39 -26.72 -5.08
CA LYS A 546 17.73 -26.12 -5.13
C LYS A 546 18.56 -26.82 -6.21
N ILE A 547 18.96 -26.09 -7.25
CA ILE A 547 19.71 -26.61 -8.39
C ILE A 547 21.22 -26.39 -8.14
N PRO A 548 22.04 -27.46 -8.10
CA PRO A 548 23.49 -27.30 -7.94
C PRO A 548 24.09 -26.51 -9.10
N CYS A 549 25.16 -25.78 -8.83
CA CYS A 549 25.91 -25.10 -9.89
C CYS A 549 26.65 -26.09 -10.80
N ALA A 550 26.72 -25.78 -12.08
CA ALA A 550 27.73 -26.35 -12.96
C ALA A 550 29.13 -25.83 -12.55
N PRO A 551 30.23 -26.52 -12.91
CA PRO A 551 31.59 -26.07 -12.58
C PRO A 551 31.89 -24.61 -12.97
N GLU A 552 31.38 -24.15 -14.10
CA GLU A 552 31.51 -22.79 -14.63
C GLU A 552 30.65 -21.74 -13.90
N ASP A 553 29.62 -22.17 -13.17
CA ASP A 553 28.63 -21.30 -12.54
C ASP A 553 28.85 -21.14 -11.02
N VAL A 554 29.87 -21.80 -10.45
CA VAL A 554 30.08 -21.86 -8.98
C VAL A 554 30.17 -20.48 -8.32
N LYS A 555 30.60 -19.46 -9.04
CA LYS A 555 30.71 -18.06 -8.60
C LYS A 555 29.37 -17.31 -8.61
N CYS A 556 28.28 -17.93 -9.05
CA CYS A 556 26.94 -17.32 -9.14
C CYS A 556 25.90 -18.00 -8.24
N GLY A 557 26.34 -18.82 -7.27
CA GLY A 557 25.49 -19.43 -6.24
C GLY A 557 25.53 -18.68 -4.91
N ARG A 558 25.72 -19.42 -3.81
CA ARG A 558 26.00 -18.83 -2.49
C ARG A 558 27.31 -18.05 -2.53
N LEU A 559 27.30 -16.85 -1.95
CA LEU A 559 28.53 -16.09 -1.75
C LEU A 559 29.33 -16.71 -0.59
N TYR A 560 30.64 -16.85 -0.81
CA TYR A 560 31.58 -17.25 0.23
C TYR A 560 32.57 -16.11 0.48
N CYS A 561 32.81 -15.84 1.76
CA CYS A 561 33.67 -14.78 2.23
C CYS A 561 34.73 -15.32 3.18
N LYS A 562 35.94 -14.74 3.11
CA LYS A 562 37.03 -15.00 4.05
C LYS A 562 36.92 -14.02 5.20
N ASP A 563 36.51 -14.52 6.36
CA ASP A 563 36.39 -13.74 7.59
C ASP A 563 37.72 -13.77 8.34
N ASN A 564 38.43 -12.64 8.36
CA ASN A 564 39.67 -12.47 9.10
C ASN A 564 39.47 -11.70 10.42
N SER A 565 38.23 -11.53 10.88
CA SER A 565 37.95 -10.78 12.11
C SER A 565 38.65 -11.43 13.30
N PRO A 566 39.15 -10.65 14.27
CA PRO A 566 39.82 -11.19 15.45
C PRO A 566 39.00 -12.28 16.16
N GLY A 567 39.47 -13.53 16.11
CA GLY A 567 38.83 -14.68 16.74
C GLY A 567 37.78 -15.45 15.91
N GLN A 568 37.50 -15.06 14.65
CA GLN A 568 36.49 -15.71 13.81
C GLN A 568 37.03 -16.33 12.50
N ASN A 569 38.34 -16.57 12.40
CA ASN A 569 39.02 -17.02 11.18
C ASN A 569 38.30 -18.17 10.46
N ASN A 570 37.53 -17.84 9.42
CA ASN A 570 36.74 -18.78 8.63
C ASN A 570 36.96 -18.49 7.14
N PRO A 571 37.65 -19.38 6.41
CA PRO A 571 38.00 -19.14 5.01
C PRO A 571 36.80 -19.20 4.05
N CYS A 572 35.70 -19.85 4.43
CA CYS A 572 34.53 -20.08 3.59
C CYS A 572 33.23 -19.69 4.33
N LYS A 573 33.21 -18.53 4.99
CA LYS A 573 32.01 -18.03 5.68
C LYS A 573 30.92 -17.74 4.65
N MET A 574 29.69 -18.13 4.96
CA MET A 574 28.52 -17.86 4.11
C MET A 574 27.36 -17.40 4.99
N PHE A 575 26.42 -16.65 4.39
CA PHE A 575 25.21 -16.21 5.07
C PHE A 575 24.04 -17.07 4.59
N TYR A 576 23.26 -17.58 5.53
CA TYR A 576 22.04 -18.32 5.25
C TYR A 576 21.01 -18.04 6.33
N SER A 577 19.78 -17.77 5.91
CA SER A 577 18.59 -17.72 6.76
C SER A 577 17.46 -18.50 6.09
N ASN A 578 16.67 -19.24 6.87
CA ASN A 578 15.46 -19.87 6.36
C ASN A 578 14.36 -18.83 6.03
N ASP A 579 14.40 -17.65 6.68
CA ASP A 579 13.44 -16.56 6.45
C ASP A 579 13.58 -15.98 5.02
N ASP A 580 14.80 -16.02 4.48
CA ASP A 580 15.13 -15.63 3.12
C ASP A 580 16.37 -16.37 2.64
N GLU A 581 16.16 -17.53 2.00
CA GLU A 581 17.28 -18.32 1.50
C GLU A 581 18.02 -17.62 0.33
N HIS A 582 17.45 -16.57 -0.28
CA HIS A 582 18.14 -15.76 -1.28
C HIS A 582 19.15 -14.81 -0.63
N LYS A 583 18.91 -14.33 0.60
CA LYS A 583 19.88 -13.50 1.32
C LYS A 583 21.18 -14.28 1.49
N GLY A 584 22.29 -13.71 1.01
CA GLY A 584 23.61 -14.34 0.97
C GLY A 584 23.97 -15.06 -0.34
N MET A 585 23.05 -15.15 -1.30
CA MET A 585 23.39 -15.53 -2.69
C MET A 585 24.11 -14.37 -3.38
N VAL A 586 24.97 -14.69 -4.35
CA VAL A 586 25.62 -13.68 -5.19
C VAL A 586 24.57 -12.88 -5.95
N LEU A 587 24.66 -11.55 -5.89
CA LEU A 587 23.70 -10.66 -6.54
C LEU A 587 23.75 -10.77 -8.08
N PRO A 588 22.61 -10.62 -8.78
CA PRO A 588 22.59 -10.50 -10.24
C PRO A 588 23.51 -9.38 -10.73
N GLY A 589 24.14 -9.58 -11.88
CA GLY A 589 25.10 -8.64 -12.49
C GLY A 589 26.51 -8.68 -11.89
N THR A 590 26.73 -9.42 -10.79
CA THR A 590 28.07 -9.52 -10.18
C THR A 590 29.07 -10.13 -11.14
N LYS A 591 30.26 -9.52 -11.26
CA LYS A 591 31.37 -10.08 -12.04
C LYS A 591 31.80 -11.43 -11.44
N CYS A 592 31.73 -12.49 -12.25
CA CYS A 592 32.06 -13.87 -11.82
C CYS A 592 33.32 -14.42 -12.49
N ALA A 593 33.76 -13.81 -13.58
CA ALA A 593 35.05 -14.00 -14.23
C ALA A 593 35.35 -12.77 -15.09
N ASP A 594 36.53 -12.71 -15.72
CA ASP A 594 36.81 -11.65 -16.68
C ASP A 594 35.84 -11.73 -17.88
N GLY A 595 35.24 -10.60 -18.24
CA GLY A 595 34.21 -10.53 -19.28
C GLY A 595 32.88 -11.21 -18.94
N LYS A 596 32.62 -11.59 -17.68
CA LYS A 596 31.42 -12.35 -17.30
C LYS A 596 30.70 -11.84 -16.07
N VAL A 597 29.37 -12.01 -16.07
CA VAL A 597 28.46 -11.61 -14.99
C VAL A 597 27.52 -12.74 -14.59
N CYS A 598 27.01 -12.68 -13.36
CA CYS A 598 25.97 -13.59 -12.89
C CYS A 598 24.59 -13.19 -13.42
N SER A 599 23.94 -14.09 -14.16
CA SER A 599 22.55 -13.95 -14.63
C SER A 599 21.77 -15.23 -14.33
N ASN A 600 20.71 -15.15 -13.52
CA ASN A 600 19.90 -16.29 -13.08
C ASN A 600 20.71 -17.50 -12.54
N GLY A 601 21.79 -17.21 -11.80
CA GLY A 601 22.68 -18.23 -11.25
C GLY A 601 23.63 -18.85 -12.27
N HIS A 602 23.84 -18.23 -13.43
CA HIS A 602 24.81 -18.63 -14.44
C HIS A 602 25.88 -17.57 -14.64
N CYS A 603 27.12 -17.98 -14.90
CA CYS A 603 28.23 -17.06 -15.21
C CYS A 603 28.35 -16.87 -16.73
N VAL A 604 27.68 -15.84 -17.26
CA VAL A 604 27.50 -15.59 -18.70
C VAL A 604 28.36 -14.43 -19.20
N ASP A 605 28.62 -14.39 -20.52
CA ASP A 605 29.38 -13.32 -21.15
C ASP A 605 28.62 -11.98 -21.07
N VAL A 606 29.30 -10.95 -20.57
CA VAL A 606 28.76 -9.61 -20.35
C VAL A 606 28.24 -8.97 -21.65
N ALA A 607 28.84 -9.29 -22.79
CA ALA A 607 28.43 -8.77 -24.10
C ALA A 607 27.07 -9.32 -24.58
N THR A 608 26.57 -10.39 -23.95
CA THR A 608 25.31 -11.06 -24.31
C THR A 608 24.32 -11.16 -23.15
N ALA A 609 24.66 -10.58 -21.99
CA ALA A 609 23.87 -10.69 -20.78
C ALA A 609 22.68 -9.73 -20.73
N TYR A 610 22.75 -8.59 -21.44
CA TYR A 610 21.83 -7.45 -21.34
C TYR A 610 21.32 -6.97 -22.69
#